data_AF-A0A8B6CQ58-F1
#
_entry.id   AF-A0A8B6CQ58-F1
#
_cell.length_a   1.000
_cell.length_b   1.000
_cell.length_c   1.000
_cell.angle_alpha   90.00
_cell.angle_beta   90.00
_cell.angle_gamma   90.00
#
_symmetry.space_group_name_H-M   'P 1'
#
loop_
_entity.id
_entity.type
_entity.pdbx_description
1 polymer ?
#
loop_
_entity_poly.entity_id
_entity_poly.type
_entity_poly.pdbx_seq_one_letter_code
_entity_poly.pdbx_strand_id
1 'polypeptide(L)'
;MDLQFVCDAYACISYIVAYVTKDEKEMSQMLKLAASEMRNADVKTRLKHIGYVFLGNREISAQEAAYRLLGIPLKRCNTKVVWIPTDFKENRISILKSQNLLDDLEDDSTDVYCKSIVDKYAIRPFIPIFSNTCLAQFASMYDRATSQSKSFTNDESENEQDPSLPETDVHQELPKIITLQDTDVIMKKRTNPAVPRWHVVSENKNPEKYYHQQLLLFVPWRREEEDLLKENTFYEESYNDMLTILTENKNHIAEYASLVSQAVEQFQENGPPQHAWDMLDPEGNLQINDRIQKIGKTAMMTTMRNNLLGHNYIDHQLQVRLESMKYQTMSSKKLYVV
;
A
#
# COMPACT_ATOMS: atom_id res chain seq x y z
N MET A 1 -8.72 29.50 22.51
CA MET A 1 -9.09 28.07 22.51
C MET A 1 -10.23 27.97 21.52
N ASP A 2 -10.05 27.22 20.45
CA ASP A 2 -11.08 27.03 19.42
C ASP A 2 -11.99 25.89 19.90
N LEU A 3 -13.28 26.16 20.09
CA LEU A 3 -14.25 25.21 20.61
C LEU A 3 -15.43 25.15 19.66
N GLN A 4 -15.62 23.99 19.05
CA GLN A 4 -16.72 23.73 18.13
C GLN A 4 -17.55 22.56 18.62
N PHE A 5 -18.87 22.70 18.49
CA PHE A 5 -19.82 21.69 18.91
C PHE A 5 -19.93 20.63 17.81
N VAL A 6 -19.59 19.38 18.15
CA VAL A 6 -19.56 18.28 17.18
C VAL A 6 -20.80 17.41 17.37
N CYS A 7 -21.72 17.46 16.41
CA CYS A 7 -22.97 16.70 16.43
C CYS A 7 -22.88 15.32 15.74
N ASP A 8 -21.76 15.03 15.08
CA ASP A 8 -21.60 13.87 14.20
C ASP A 8 -20.17 13.34 14.23
N ALA A 9 -20.04 12.02 14.34
CA ALA A 9 -18.74 11.34 14.39
C ALA A 9 -17.99 11.47 13.06
N TYR A 10 -18.69 11.46 11.92
CA TYR A 10 -18.05 11.60 10.62
C TYR A 10 -17.45 13.01 10.43
N ALA A 11 -18.21 14.04 10.78
CA ALA A 11 -17.73 15.41 10.76
C ALA A 11 -16.54 15.64 11.71
N CYS A 12 -16.56 15.01 12.90
CA CYS A 12 -15.42 14.99 13.83
C CYS A 12 -14.15 14.43 13.19
N ILE A 13 -14.23 13.18 12.71
CA ILE A 13 -13.10 12.44 12.15
C ILE A 13 -12.51 13.22 11.00
N SER A 14 -13.37 13.73 10.13
CA SER A 14 -12.92 14.39 8.93
C SER A 14 -12.33 15.77 9.17
N TYR A 15 -12.84 16.52 10.14
CA TYR A 15 -12.20 17.75 10.62
C TYR A 15 -10.79 17.46 11.16
N ILE A 16 -10.66 16.44 12.01
CA ILE A 16 -9.36 16.00 12.54
C ILE A 16 -8.41 15.62 11.40
N VAL A 17 -8.88 14.82 10.43
CA VAL A 17 -8.08 14.41 9.27
C VAL A 17 -7.68 15.61 8.42
N ALA A 18 -8.59 16.53 8.11
CA ALA A 18 -8.30 17.73 7.33
C ALA A 18 -7.25 18.62 8.02
N TYR A 19 -7.35 18.74 9.36
CA TYR A 19 -6.39 19.50 10.15
C TYR A 19 -5.01 18.84 10.18
N VAL A 20 -4.95 17.54 10.50
CA VAL A 20 -3.69 16.78 10.60
C VAL A 20 -2.98 16.66 9.24
N THR A 21 -3.73 16.62 8.14
CA THR A 21 -3.19 16.47 6.77
C THR A 21 -2.98 17.81 6.04
N LYS A 22 -3.20 18.94 6.71
CA LYS A 22 -3.10 20.28 6.09
C LYS A 22 -1.75 20.52 5.42
N ASP A 23 -0.65 20.22 6.13
CA ASP A 23 0.71 20.41 5.65
C ASP A 23 1.10 19.36 4.58
N GLU A 24 0.48 18.17 4.61
CA GLU A 24 0.68 17.13 3.59
C GLU A 24 0.18 17.55 2.21
N LYS A 25 -0.87 18.41 2.15
CA LYS A 25 -1.41 18.92 0.89
C LYS A 25 -0.40 19.80 0.15
N GLU A 26 0.29 20.68 0.87
CA GLU A 26 1.32 21.57 0.29
C GLU A 26 2.52 20.75 -0.18
N MET A 27 2.97 19.79 0.63
CA MET A 27 4.01 18.83 0.25
C MET A 27 3.65 18.04 -1.01
N SER A 28 2.42 17.53 -1.11
CA SER A 28 1.94 16.78 -2.27
C SER A 28 2.02 17.60 -3.57
N GLN A 29 1.69 18.90 -3.50
CA GLN A 29 1.80 19.79 -4.65
C GLN A 29 3.26 20.01 -5.07
N MET A 30 4.17 20.24 -4.11
CA MET A 30 5.59 20.36 -4.41
C MET A 30 6.16 19.11 -5.06
N LEU A 31 5.83 17.93 -4.54
CA LEU A 31 6.33 16.66 -5.10
C LEU A 31 5.80 16.41 -6.52
N LYS A 32 4.56 16.80 -6.81
CA LYS A 32 4.01 16.74 -8.18
C LYS A 32 4.75 17.66 -9.13
N LEU A 33 5.09 18.87 -8.70
CA LEU A 33 5.88 19.81 -9.50
C LEU A 33 7.28 19.26 -9.77
N ALA A 34 7.99 18.80 -8.73
CA ALA A 34 9.32 18.18 -8.86
C ALA A 34 9.31 16.95 -9.79
N ALA A 35 8.25 16.14 -9.73
CA ALA A 35 8.06 15.02 -10.63
C ALA A 35 7.83 15.46 -12.09
N SER A 36 7.11 16.56 -12.30
CA SER A 36 6.81 17.11 -13.63
C SER A 36 8.02 17.79 -14.29
N GLU A 37 8.86 18.49 -13.51
CA GLU A 37 10.09 19.13 -13.97
C GLU A 37 11.09 18.10 -14.52
N MET A 38 11.14 16.92 -13.89
CA MET A 38 12.05 15.83 -14.26
C MET A 38 11.35 14.70 -15.03
N ARG A 39 10.26 15.00 -15.77
CA ARG A 39 9.48 13.98 -16.48
C ARG A 39 10.31 13.18 -17.49
N ASN A 40 11.24 13.84 -18.17
CA ASN A 40 12.08 13.27 -19.23
C ASN A 40 13.40 12.65 -18.71
N ALA A 41 13.66 12.74 -17.41
CA ALA A 41 14.87 12.18 -16.81
C ALA A 41 14.73 10.67 -16.55
N ASP A 42 15.86 9.99 -16.44
CA ASP A 42 15.92 8.62 -15.94
C ASP A 42 15.25 8.48 -14.56
N VAL A 43 14.66 7.32 -14.30
CA VAL A 43 13.89 7.02 -13.08
C VAL A 43 14.71 7.27 -11.83
N LYS A 44 16.00 6.87 -11.83
CA LYS A 44 16.89 7.05 -10.67
C LYS A 44 17.11 8.53 -10.37
N THR A 45 17.35 9.32 -11.41
CA THR A 45 17.58 10.77 -11.29
C THR A 45 16.31 11.48 -10.84
N ARG A 46 15.17 11.13 -11.43
CA ARG A 46 13.86 11.66 -11.03
C ARG A 46 13.55 11.35 -9.57
N LEU A 47 13.79 10.12 -9.13
CA LEU A 47 13.56 9.71 -7.73
C LEU A 47 14.48 10.47 -6.76
N LYS A 48 15.76 10.63 -7.10
CA LYS A 48 16.70 11.43 -6.30
C LYS A 48 16.27 12.89 -6.19
N HIS A 49 15.81 13.49 -7.28
CA HIS A 49 15.34 14.87 -7.29
C HIS A 49 14.09 15.05 -6.40
N ILE A 50 13.10 14.17 -6.56
CA ILE A 50 11.90 14.16 -5.69
C ILE A 50 12.31 13.97 -4.23
N GLY A 51 13.24 13.05 -3.94
CA GLY A 51 13.75 12.82 -2.59
C GLY A 51 14.45 14.04 -1.99
N TYR A 52 15.25 14.76 -2.78
CA TYR A 52 15.90 16.00 -2.35
C TYR A 52 14.88 17.09 -2.01
N VAL A 53 13.89 17.30 -2.88
CA VAL A 53 12.80 18.27 -2.63
C VAL A 53 12.01 17.88 -1.39
N PHE A 54 11.68 16.59 -1.22
CA PHE A 54 10.97 16.09 -0.05
C PHE A 54 11.76 16.35 1.25
N LEU A 55 13.04 15.96 1.30
CA LEU A 55 13.85 16.09 2.50
C LEU A 55 14.15 17.56 2.86
N GLY A 56 14.26 18.44 1.86
CA GLY A 56 14.54 19.85 2.07
C GLY A 56 13.34 20.69 2.53
N ASN A 57 12.12 20.26 2.19
CA ASN A 57 10.90 21.02 2.50
C ASN A 57 10.01 20.33 3.54
N ARG A 58 10.31 19.09 3.94
CA ARG A 58 9.51 18.38 4.93
C ARG A 58 9.81 18.89 6.33
N GLU A 59 8.81 19.49 6.93
CA GLU A 59 8.79 19.81 8.35
C GLU A 59 8.42 18.57 9.17
N ILE A 60 9.10 18.39 10.30
CA ILE A 60 8.81 17.34 11.28
C ILE A 60 8.76 17.94 12.66
N SER A 61 7.89 17.41 13.51
CA SER A 61 7.86 17.80 14.92
C SER A 61 9.14 17.36 15.63
N ALA A 62 9.49 18.05 16.72
CA ALA A 62 10.64 17.69 17.55
C ALA A 62 10.52 16.24 18.08
N GLN A 63 9.29 15.80 18.38
CA GLN A 63 8.97 14.45 18.83
C GLN A 63 9.23 13.42 17.73
N GLU A 64 8.79 13.68 16.50
CA GLU A 64 9.05 12.80 15.36
C GLU A 64 10.56 12.71 15.07
N ALA A 65 11.27 13.84 15.13
CA ALA A 65 12.71 13.88 14.97
C ALA A 65 13.44 13.03 16.01
N ALA A 66 13.07 13.14 17.28
CA ALA A 66 13.64 12.33 18.36
C ALA A 66 13.41 10.82 18.14
N TYR A 67 12.18 10.42 17.76
CA TYR A 67 11.88 9.02 17.44
C TYR A 67 12.76 8.48 16.30
N ARG A 68 12.91 9.27 15.23
CA ARG A 68 13.76 8.90 14.09
C ARG A 68 15.23 8.78 14.47
N LEU A 69 15.76 9.72 15.24
CA LEU A 69 17.16 9.72 15.70
C LEU A 69 17.48 8.53 16.62
N LEU A 70 16.51 8.13 17.45
CA LEU A 70 16.65 7.00 18.37
C LEU A 70 16.29 5.65 17.74
N GLY A 71 15.89 5.62 16.47
CA GLY A 71 15.44 4.40 15.79
C GLY A 71 14.16 3.80 16.38
N ILE A 72 13.35 4.61 17.08
CA ILE A 72 12.09 4.16 17.66
C ILE A 72 11.01 4.17 16.56
N PRO A 73 10.25 3.07 16.39
CA PRO A 73 9.20 3.02 15.39
C PRO A 73 8.09 4.04 15.69
N LEU A 74 7.74 4.87 14.69
CA LEU A 74 6.65 5.85 14.77
C LEU A 74 5.26 5.20 14.91
N LYS A 75 5.14 3.93 14.55
CA LYS A 75 3.91 3.15 14.61
C LYS A 75 4.23 1.70 14.96
N ARG A 76 3.42 1.11 15.84
CA ARG A 76 3.35 -0.33 16.04
C ARG A 76 1.92 -0.79 15.78
N CYS A 77 1.77 -1.94 15.14
CA CYS A 77 0.49 -2.61 14.92
C CYS A 77 0.63 -4.06 15.38
N ASN A 78 -0.37 -4.56 16.10
CA ASN A 78 -0.54 -5.98 16.38
C ASN A 78 -0.87 -6.78 15.10
N THR A 79 -1.49 -6.13 14.11
CA THR A 79 -1.86 -6.73 12.83
C THR A 79 -0.83 -6.42 11.74
N LYS A 80 -0.21 -7.47 11.21
CA LYS A 80 0.70 -7.37 10.06
C LYS A 80 -0.10 -7.23 8.77
N VAL A 81 0.47 -6.53 7.78
CA VAL A 81 -0.08 -6.47 6.42
C VAL A 81 0.77 -7.35 5.50
N VAL A 82 0.12 -8.17 4.67
CA VAL A 82 0.80 -9.02 3.67
C VAL A 82 0.30 -8.62 2.30
N TRP A 83 1.23 -8.25 1.41
CA TRP A 83 0.91 -7.97 0.02
C TRP A 83 0.88 -9.26 -0.81
N ILE A 84 -0.20 -9.47 -1.57
CA ILE A 84 -0.35 -10.60 -2.49
C ILE A 84 -0.20 -10.08 -3.93
N PRO A 85 0.81 -10.55 -4.69
CA PRO A 85 0.95 -10.20 -6.10
C PRO A 85 -0.08 -10.99 -6.93
N THR A 86 -1.17 -10.33 -7.31
CA THR A 86 -2.29 -10.95 -8.05
C THR A 86 -2.28 -10.65 -9.54
N ASP A 87 -1.14 -10.24 -10.11
CA ASP A 87 -1.02 -10.11 -11.56
C ASP A 87 -0.95 -11.50 -12.21
N PHE A 88 -1.06 -11.56 -13.54
CA PHE A 88 -0.74 -12.77 -14.28
C PHE A 88 0.70 -13.19 -13.99
N LYS A 89 0.96 -14.49 -14.02
CA LYS A 89 2.22 -15.09 -13.61
C LYS A 89 3.44 -14.47 -14.29
N GLU A 90 3.33 -14.11 -15.57
CA GLU A 90 4.40 -13.50 -16.37
C GLU A 90 4.69 -12.05 -15.95
N ASN A 91 3.70 -11.37 -15.37
CA ASN A 91 3.78 -9.95 -14.99
C ASN A 91 4.10 -9.74 -13.51
N ARG A 92 4.24 -10.82 -12.72
CA ARG A 92 4.52 -10.71 -11.28
C ARG A 92 5.95 -10.28 -11.04
N ILE A 93 6.10 -9.29 -10.16
CA ILE A 93 7.41 -8.82 -9.71
C ILE A 93 8.06 -9.92 -8.87
N SER A 94 9.23 -10.37 -9.31
CA SER A 94 10.08 -11.31 -8.59
C SER A 94 11.25 -10.60 -7.92
N ILE A 95 11.65 -11.07 -6.75
CA ILE A 95 12.77 -10.49 -5.98
C ILE A 95 13.97 -11.41 -6.17
N LEU A 96 15.11 -10.88 -6.58
CA LEU A 96 16.35 -11.66 -6.68
C LEU A 96 16.79 -12.16 -5.29
N LYS A 97 17.37 -13.36 -5.27
CA LYS A 97 18.07 -13.86 -4.08
C LYS A 97 19.25 -12.92 -3.75
N SER A 98 19.67 -12.91 -2.48
CA SER A 98 20.86 -12.16 -2.06
C SER A 98 22.10 -12.68 -2.77
N GLN A 99 23.10 -11.82 -3.01
CA GLN A 99 24.34 -12.21 -3.70
C GLN A 99 24.97 -13.50 -3.14
N ASN A 100 25.08 -13.61 -1.81
CA ASN A 100 25.61 -14.83 -1.19
C ASN A 100 24.86 -16.11 -1.59
N LEU A 101 23.53 -16.04 -1.69
CA LEU A 101 22.71 -17.19 -2.09
C LEU A 101 22.78 -17.44 -3.60
N LEU A 102 23.16 -16.45 -4.40
CA LEU A 102 23.38 -16.60 -5.84
C LEU A 102 24.76 -17.20 -6.13
N ASP A 103 25.78 -16.81 -5.36
CA ASP A 103 27.15 -17.32 -5.48
C ASP A 103 27.24 -18.81 -5.10
N ASP A 104 26.34 -19.27 -4.22
CA ASP A 104 26.21 -20.68 -3.82
C ASP A 104 25.40 -21.53 -4.83
N LEU A 105 24.78 -20.93 -5.85
CA LEU A 105 24.07 -21.68 -6.88
C LEU A 105 25.03 -22.28 -7.90
N GLU A 106 24.62 -23.40 -8.49
CA GLU A 106 25.29 -23.96 -9.66
C GLU A 106 25.24 -22.96 -10.84
N ASP A 107 26.30 -22.95 -11.65
CA ASP A 107 26.48 -21.97 -12.74
C ASP A 107 25.33 -21.96 -13.77
N ASP A 108 24.59 -23.07 -13.91
CA ASP A 108 23.45 -23.27 -14.82
C ASP A 108 22.08 -23.17 -14.12
N SER A 109 22.05 -22.84 -12.83
CA SER A 109 20.80 -22.71 -12.07
C SER A 109 19.96 -21.53 -12.52
N THR A 110 18.68 -21.78 -12.80
CA THR A 110 17.69 -20.74 -13.14
C THR A 110 16.89 -20.25 -11.93
N ASP A 111 17.08 -20.85 -10.75
CA ASP A 111 16.39 -20.48 -9.51
C ASP A 111 17.06 -19.27 -8.83
N VAL A 112 17.09 -18.14 -9.52
CA VAL A 112 17.73 -16.90 -9.05
C VAL A 112 16.77 -16.00 -8.24
N TYR A 113 15.48 -16.34 -8.21
CA TYR A 113 14.43 -15.54 -7.58
C TYR A 113 13.94 -16.13 -6.25
N CYS A 114 13.48 -15.27 -5.36
CA CYS A 114 12.82 -15.66 -4.12
C CYS A 114 11.38 -16.06 -4.39
N LYS A 115 10.95 -17.21 -3.85
CA LYS A 115 9.55 -17.65 -3.89
C LYS A 115 8.63 -16.64 -3.18
N SER A 116 7.63 -16.15 -3.91
CA SER A 116 6.58 -15.27 -3.41
C SER A 116 5.59 -16.02 -2.50
N ILE A 117 4.61 -15.32 -1.91
CA ILE A 117 3.55 -15.99 -1.14
C ILE A 117 2.69 -16.90 -2.02
N VAL A 118 2.53 -16.53 -3.29
CA VAL A 118 1.75 -17.28 -4.29
C VAL A 118 2.46 -18.59 -4.62
N ASP A 119 3.77 -18.55 -4.84
CA ASP A 119 4.58 -19.74 -5.13
C ASP A 119 4.61 -20.69 -3.94
N LYS A 120 4.74 -20.15 -2.71
CA LYS A 120 4.71 -20.93 -1.48
C LYS A 120 3.36 -21.63 -1.25
N TYR A 121 2.28 -20.95 -1.61
CA TYR A 121 0.94 -21.52 -1.53
C TYR A 121 0.75 -22.69 -2.50
N ALA A 122 1.28 -22.61 -3.72
CA ALA A 122 1.22 -23.71 -4.69
C ALA A 122 1.87 -25.00 -4.16
N ILE A 123 3.01 -24.86 -3.47
CA ILE A 123 3.79 -25.97 -2.87
C ILE A 123 3.43 -26.26 -1.41
N ARG A 124 2.25 -25.85 -0.92
CA ARG A 124 1.80 -26.19 0.44
C ARG A 124 1.64 -27.70 0.64
N PRO A 125 1.77 -28.27 1.86
CA PRO A 125 1.71 -29.72 2.05
C PRO A 125 0.33 -30.32 1.69
N PHE A 126 0.29 -31.62 1.34
CA PHE A 126 -0.93 -32.36 1.00
C PHE A 126 -1.68 -32.79 2.27
N ILE A 127 -2.18 -31.82 3.02
CA ILE A 127 -3.05 -32.05 4.19
C ILE A 127 -4.48 -31.70 3.78
N PRO A 128 -5.51 -32.50 4.14
CA PRO A 128 -6.90 -32.28 3.71
C PRO A 128 -7.43 -30.87 3.95
N ILE A 129 -7.01 -30.23 5.05
CA ILE A 129 -7.40 -28.86 5.38
C ILE A 129 -6.98 -27.83 4.33
N PHE A 130 -5.85 -28.05 3.66
CA PHE A 130 -5.32 -27.16 2.62
C PHE A 130 -5.99 -27.35 1.26
N SER A 131 -6.85 -28.37 1.10
CA SER A 131 -7.68 -28.54 -0.10
C SER A 131 -8.79 -27.49 -0.14
N ASN A 132 -9.25 -27.01 1.02
CA ASN A 132 -10.32 -26.00 1.12
C ASN A 132 -9.79 -24.60 1.47
N THR A 133 -8.49 -24.48 1.75
CA THR A 133 -7.87 -23.18 2.10
C THR A 133 -7.53 -22.42 0.82
N CYS A 134 -8.06 -21.19 0.66
CA CYS A 134 -7.71 -20.30 -0.44
C CYS A 134 -6.41 -19.52 -0.19
N LEU A 135 -5.86 -18.90 -1.25
CA LEU A 135 -4.60 -18.14 -1.17
C LEU A 135 -4.65 -17.01 -0.14
N ALA A 136 -5.74 -16.24 -0.13
CA ALA A 136 -5.89 -15.11 0.78
C ALA A 136 -5.93 -15.56 2.26
N GLN A 137 -6.59 -16.67 2.56
CA GLN A 137 -6.59 -17.27 3.90
C GLN A 137 -5.19 -17.78 4.27
N PHE A 138 -4.51 -18.48 3.36
CA PHE A 138 -3.15 -18.96 3.61
C PHE A 138 -2.16 -17.82 3.88
N ALA A 139 -2.21 -16.76 3.07
CA ALA A 139 -1.37 -15.57 3.21
C ALA A 139 -1.64 -14.80 4.51
N SER A 140 -2.90 -14.79 4.96
CA SER A 140 -3.29 -14.23 6.25
C SER A 140 -2.73 -15.05 7.41
N MET A 141 -2.82 -16.39 7.34
CA MET A 141 -2.57 -17.26 8.47
C MET A 141 -1.12 -17.72 8.62
N TYR A 142 -0.29 -17.72 7.57
CA TYR A 142 1.08 -18.25 7.66
C TYR A 142 2.18 -17.21 7.35
N ASP A 143 3.35 -17.40 7.96
CA ASP A 143 4.60 -16.70 7.63
C ASP A 143 5.77 -17.67 7.51
N ARG A 144 6.84 -17.24 6.84
CA ARG A 144 8.11 -17.98 6.86
C ARG A 144 8.67 -18.02 8.29
N ALA A 145 9.09 -19.20 8.74
CA ALA A 145 9.82 -19.35 9.98
C ALA A 145 11.23 -18.74 9.83
N THR A 146 11.54 -17.66 10.54
CA THR A 146 12.91 -17.12 10.62
C THR A 146 13.75 -17.98 11.57
N SER A 147 15.08 -17.99 11.43
CA SER A 147 15.98 -18.79 12.28
C SER A 147 15.83 -18.54 13.78
N GLN A 148 15.45 -17.32 14.19
CA GLN A 148 15.11 -16.99 15.59
C GLN A 148 13.84 -17.70 16.10
N SER A 149 12.98 -18.16 15.20
CA SER A 149 11.78 -18.93 15.55
C SER A 149 12.01 -20.44 15.56
N LYS A 150 13.18 -20.95 15.13
CA LYS A 150 13.48 -22.39 15.09
C LYS A 150 13.65 -23.01 16.49
N SER A 151 13.74 -22.20 17.56
CA SER A 151 13.91 -22.68 18.95
C SER A 151 12.61 -23.05 19.66
N PHE A 152 11.43 -22.88 19.06
CA PHE A 152 10.18 -23.39 19.65
C PHE A 152 9.96 -24.85 19.26
N THR A 153 10.87 -25.72 19.71
CA THR A 153 10.60 -27.14 19.88
C THR A 153 10.34 -27.37 21.37
N ASN A 154 9.11 -27.75 21.68
CA ASN A 154 8.68 -28.41 22.92
C ASN A 154 9.00 -27.72 24.26
N ASP A 155 8.45 -26.53 24.50
CA ASP A 155 8.16 -26.14 25.89
C ASP A 155 6.71 -25.69 26.00
N GLU A 156 5.99 -26.37 26.89
CA GLU A 156 4.74 -25.92 27.47
C GLU A 156 4.99 -24.59 28.17
N SER A 157 4.49 -23.49 27.60
CA SER A 157 4.44 -22.22 28.32
C SER A 157 3.12 -21.53 28.03
N GLU A 158 2.19 -21.87 28.92
CA GLU A 158 1.16 -21.04 29.55
C GLU A 158 0.22 -20.22 28.64
N ASN A 159 -1.06 -20.56 28.76
CA ASN A 159 -2.21 -19.79 28.34
C ASN A 159 -2.14 -18.35 28.87
N GLU A 160 -1.84 -17.39 28.00
CA GLU A 160 -2.44 -16.06 28.13
C GLU A 160 -3.72 -16.03 27.30
N GLN A 161 -4.83 -16.43 27.92
CA GLN A 161 -6.17 -16.16 27.40
C GLN A 161 -6.41 -14.65 27.53
N ASP A 162 -6.40 -13.94 26.40
CA ASP A 162 -6.97 -12.59 26.28
C ASP A 162 -8.52 -12.73 26.33
N PRO A 163 -9.23 -12.24 27.36
CA PRO A 163 -10.65 -12.55 27.58
C PRO A 163 -11.63 -11.86 26.61
N SER A 164 -11.17 -11.26 25.51
CA SER A 164 -11.95 -10.27 24.76
C SER A 164 -12.37 -10.64 23.33
N LEU A 165 -12.14 -11.89 22.88
CA LEU A 165 -12.59 -12.33 21.56
C LEU A 165 -13.66 -13.45 21.67
N PRO A 166 -14.82 -13.32 21.01
CA PRO A 166 -15.86 -14.34 21.06
C PRO A 166 -15.35 -15.63 20.40
N GLU A 167 -15.25 -16.69 21.20
CA GLU A 167 -14.98 -18.05 20.76
C GLU A 167 -16.10 -18.53 19.83
N THR A 168 -15.86 -18.44 18.53
CA THR A 168 -16.68 -19.12 17.53
C THR A 168 -15.75 -19.97 16.67
N ASP A 169 -15.16 -21.00 17.27
CA ASP A 169 -14.29 -21.92 16.54
C ASP A 169 -15.00 -23.27 16.33
N VAL A 170 -15.67 -23.38 15.18
CA VAL A 170 -16.11 -24.66 14.60
C VAL A 170 -15.18 -25.07 13.45
N HIS A 171 -13.99 -24.45 13.34
CA HIS A 171 -13.08 -24.69 12.23
C HIS A 171 -11.93 -25.62 12.64
N GLN A 172 -11.79 -26.70 11.89
CA GLN A 172 -10.62 -27.58 11.88
C GLN A 172 -9.32 -26.78 12.11
N GLU A 173 -8.61 -27.03 13.21
CA GLU A 173 -7.44 -26.25 13.58
C GLU A 173 -6.34 -26.34 12.51
N LEU A 174 -5.98 -25.19 11.91
CA LEU A 174 -4.83 -25.10 11.01
C LEU A 174 -3.53 -25.50 11.75
N PRO A 175 -2.66 -26.35 11.15
CA PRO A 175 -1.40 -26.77 11.77
C PRO A 175 -0.50 -25.59 12.17
N LYS A 176 0.11 -25.65 13.36
CA LYS A 176 1.00 -24.58 13.84
C LYS A 176 2.25 -24.43 12.98
N ILE A 177 2.77 -25.52 12.45
CA ILE A 177 4.00 -25.57 11.65
C ILE A 177 3.74 -26.44 10.43
N ILE A 178 4.17 -25.96 9.26
CA ILE A 178 4.14 -26.71 8.02
C ILE A 178 5.50 -26.63 7.32
N THR A 179 5.87 -27.70 6.64
CA THR A 179 7.01 -27.71 5.72
C THR A 179 6.45 -27.67 4.31
N LEU A 180 6.96 -26.75 3.49
CA LEU A 180 6.60 -26.65 2.09
C LEU A 180 7.16 -27.84 1.31
N GLN A 181 6.47 -28.23 0.25
CA GLN A 181 6.94 -29.28 -0.65
C GLN A 181 8.14 -28.79 -1.45
N ASP A 182 8.99 -29.74 -1.83
CA ASP A 182 10.15 -29.51 -2.69
C ASP A 182 11.10 -28.41 -2.17
N THR A 183 11.03 -28.10 -0.86
CA THR A 183 11.89 -27.14 -0.18
C THR A 183 11.97 -27.42 1.31
N ASP A 184 13.11 -27.14 1.93
CA ASP A 184 13.24 -27.16 3.41
C ASP A 184 12.71 -25.88 4.08
N VAL A 185 11.75 -25.19 3.43
CA VAL A 185 11.17 -23.96 3.94
C VAL A 185 10.03 -24.29 4.88
N ILE A 186 10.23 -23.94 6.15
CA ILE A 186 9.22 -24.06 7.20
C ILE A 186 8.38 -22.78 7.25
N MET A 187 7.07 -22.93 7.32
CA MET A 187 6.12 -21.84 7.61
C MET A 187 5.40 -22.10 8.93
N LYS A 188 5.09 -21.01 9.64
CA LYS A 188 4.41 -21.03 10.94
C LYS A 188 3.08 -20.32 10.85
N LYS A 189 2.06 -20.87 11.50
CA LYS A 189 0.78 -20.20 11.74
C LYS A 189 1.02 -18.97 12.60
N ARG A 190 0.42 -17.84 12.22
CA ARG A 190 0.45 -16.60 12.99
C ARG A 190 -0.46 -16.71 14.20
N THR A 191 -0.06 -16.05 15.29
CA THR A 191 -0.96 -15.82 16.43
C THR A 191 -2.12 -14.91 16.03
N ASN A 192 -1.80 -13.77 15.40
CA ASN A 192 -2.79 -12.85 14.84
C ASN A 192 -2.80 -12.94 13.31
N PRO A 193 -3.95 -13.20 12.67
CA PRO A 193 -4.07 -13.19 11.22
C PRO A 193 -3.57 -11.87 10.63
N ALA A 194 -2.81 -11.94 9.54
CA ALA A 194 -2.36 -10.76 8.82
C ALA A 194 -3.45 -10.27 7.87
N VAL A 195 -3.53 -8.96 7.63
CA VAL A 195 -4.45 -8.40 6.64
C VAL A 195 -3.84 -8.55 5.25
N PRO A 196 -4.40 -9.40 4.38
CA PRO A 196 -3.96 -9.48 2.99
C PRO A 196 -4.37 -8.20 2.24
N ARG A 197 -3.46 -7.69 1.41
CA ARG A 197 -3.68 -6.54 0.53
C ARG A 197 -3.23 -6.90 -0.88
N TRP A 198 -3.94 -6.37 -1.87
CA TRP A 198 -3.64 -6.55 -3.28
C TRP A 198 -4.07 -5.31 -4.06
N HIS A 199 -3.66 -5.24 -5.32
CA HIS A 199 -4.06 -4.16 -6.22
C HIS A 199 -5.52 -4.34 -6.65
N VAL A 200 -6.38 -3.35 -6.52
CA VAL A 200 -7.79 -3.49 -6.93
C VAL A 200 -7.89 -3.30 -8.44
N VAL A 201 -8.28 -4.36 -9.16
CA VAL A 201 -8.54 -4.32 -10.60
C VAL A 201 -10.00 -3.92 -10.83
N SER A 202 -10.23 -3.03 -11.80
CA SER A 202 -11.56 -2.62 -12.21
C SER A 202 -12.14 -3.62 -13.20
N GLU A 203 -13.27 -4.23 -12.85
CA GLU A 203 -14.06 -5.13 -13.70
C GLU A 203 -14.39 -4.49 -15.05
N ASN A 204 -14.88 -3.24 -15.05
CA ASN A 204 -15.24 -2.51 -16.27
C ASN A 204 -14.06 -2.22 -17.21
N LYS A 205 -12.83 -2.07 -16.66
CA LYS A 205 -11.65 -1.70 -17.46
C LYS A 205 -10.88 -2.92 -17.95
N ASN A 206 -10.76 -3.95 -17.12
CA ASN A 206 -9.99 -5.15 -17.42
C ASN A 206 -10.71 -6.38 -16.82
N PRO A 207 -11.81 -6.84 -17.45
CA PRO A 207 -12.65 -7.91 -16.90
C PRO A 207 -11.87 -9.22 -16.73
N GLU A 208 -11.08 -9.61 -17.72
CA GLU A 208 -10.30 -10.86 -17.68
C GLU A 208 -9.34 -10.90 -16.49
N LYS A 209 -8.61 -9.79 -16.27
CA LYS A 209 -7.68 -9.66 -15.13
C LYS A 209 -8.41 -9.60 -13.80
N TYR A 210 -9.61 -9.01 -13.78
CA TYR A 210 -10.45 -8.98 -12.59
C TYR A 210 -10.89 -10.40 -12.20
N TYR A 211 -11.47 -11.17 -13.12
CA TYR A 211 -11.92 -12.53 -12.84
C TYR A 211 -10.77 -13.47 -12.46
N HIS A 212 -9.64 -13.39 -13.17
CA HIS A 212 -8.40 -14.07 -12.78
C HIS A 212 -7.99 -13.76 -11.34
N GLN A 213 -7.95 -12.48 -10.97
CA GLN A 213 -7.60 -12.04 -9.61
C GLN A 213 -8.57 -12.61 -8.56
N GLN A 214 -9.88 -12.61 -8.83
CA GLN A 214 -10.86 -13.15 -7.88
C GLN A 214 -10.65 -14.64 -7.67
N LEU A 215 -10.50 -15.41 -8.76
CA LEU A 215 -10.23 -16.83 -8.73
C LEU A 215 -8.92 -17.14 -7.97
N LEU A 216 -7.84 -16.42 -8.29
CA LEU A 216 -6.53 -16.58 -7.66
C LEU A 216 -6.58 -16.39 -6.14
N LEU A 217 -7.35 -15.42 -5.64
CA LEU A 217 -7.39 -15.09 -4.21
C LEU A 217 -8.25 -16.04 -3.40
N PHE A 218 -9.42 -16.40 -3.93
CA PHE A 218 -10.53 -16.97 -3.14
C PHE A 218 -10.91 -18.40 -3.54
N VAL A 219 -10.37 -18.94 -4.63
CA VAL A 219 -10.53 -20.36 -4.98
C VAL A 219 -9.33 -21.16 -4.45
N PRO A 220 -9.53 -22.35 -3.88
CA PRO A 220 -8.43 -23.26 -3.60
C PRO A 220 -7.83 -23.81 -4.91
N TRP A 221 -6.52 -23.63 -5.12
CA TRP A 221 -5.80 -24.06 -6.32
C TRP A 221 -4.37 -24.46 -5.96
N ARG A 222 -3.69 -25.20 -6.84
CA ARG A 222 -2.26 -25.53 -6.75
C ARG A 222 -1.50 -25.21 -8.03
N ARG A 223 -2.12 -25.49 -9.18
CA ARG A 223 -1.61 -25.13 -10.49
C ARG A 223 -2.46 -24.01 -11.04
N GLU A 224 -1.93 -22.80 -11.01
CA GLU A 224 -2.69 -21.60 -11.36
C GLU A 224 -3.39 -21.69 -12.72
N GLU A 225 -2.65 -22.04 -13.77
CA GLU A 225 -3.19 -22.07 -15.14
C GLU A 225 -4.21 -23.21 -15.33
N GLU A 226 -3.94 -24.40 -14.78
CA GLU A 226 -4.78 -25.58 -14.93
C GLU A 226 -6.05 -25.52 -14.05
N ASP A 227 -5.90 -25.12 -12.77
CA ASP A 227 -6.99 -25.17 -11.79
C ASP A 227 -7.93 -23.96 -11.90
N LEU A 228 -7.43 -22.79 -12.30
CA LEU A 228 -8.24 -21.57 -12.39
C LEU A 228 -8.97 -21.45 -13.72
N LEU A 229 -8.41 -21.94 -14.81
CA LEU A 229 -9.05 -21.90 -16.13
C LEU A 229 -9.81 -23.21 -16.44
N LYS A 230 -9.33 -24.35 -15.92
CA LYS A 230 -9.88 -25.69 -16.19
C LYS A 230 -10.00 -25.97 -17.70
N GLU A 231 -11.20 -26.30 -18.16
CA GLU A 231 -11.54 -26.56 -19.56
C GLU A 231 -12.12 -25.33 -20.27
N ASN A 232 -12.26 -24.20 -19.55
CA ASN A 232 -12.87 -22.99 -20.07
C ASN A 232 -11.87 -22.15 -20.87
N THR A 233 -12.36 -21.24 -21.70
CA THR A 233 -11.48 -20.36 -22.49
C THR A 233 -11.20 -19.04 -21.79
N PHE A 234 -12.13 -18.58 -20.94
CA PHE A 234 -12.04 -17.30 -20.23
C PHE A 234 -12.21 -17.49 -18.73
N TYR A 235 -11.54 -16.65 -17.93
CA TYR A 235 -11.68 -16.68 -16.48
C TYR A 235 -13.08 -16.32 -15.99
N GLU A 236 -13.87 -15.59 -16.78
CA GLU A 236 -15.27 -15.26 -16.46
C GLU A 236 -16.15 -16.51 -16.31
N GLU A 237 -15.99 -17.48 -17.21
CA GLU A 237 -16.77 -18.72 -17.18
C GLU A 237 -16.44 -19.52 -15.92
N SER A 238 -15.15 -19.70 -15.64
CA SER A 238 -14.72 -20.39 -14.42
C SER A 238 -15.08 -19.62 -13.13
N TYR A 239 -15.17 -18.29 -13.19
CA TYR A 239 -15.64 -17.48 -12.07
C TYR A 239 -17.11 -17.79 -11.76
N ASN A 240 -17.95 -17.88 -12.78
CA ASN A 240 -19.36 -18.23 -12.61
C ASN A 240 -19.54 -19.67 -12.09
N ASP A 241 -18.75 -20.62 -12.58
CA ASP A 241 -18.78 -22.01 -12.12
C ASP A 241 -18.39 -22.16 -10.64
N MET A 242 -17.48 -21.31 -10.15
CA MET A 242 -16.96 -21.38 -8.78
C MET A 242 -17.51 -20.29 -7.85
N LEU A 243 -18.59 -19.61 -8.25
CA LEU A 243 -19.15 -18.46 -7.55
C LEU A 243 -19.52 -18.76 -6.10
N THR A 244 -20.03 -19.95 -5.82
CA THR A 244 -20.40 -20.38 -4.46
C THR A 244 -19.18 -20.42 -3.53
N ILE A 245 -18.12 -21.12 -3.95
CA ILE A 245 -16.86 -21.24 -3.19
C ILE A 245 -16.21 -19.86 -3.00
N LEU A 246 -16.22 -19.05 -4.06
CA LEU A 246 -15.75 -17.66 -4.05
C LEU A 246 -16.45 -16.83 -2.98
N THR A 247 -17.78 -16.89 -2.95
CA THR A 247 -18.60 -16.09 -2.03
C THR A 247 -18.40 -16.52 -0.58
N GLU A 248 -18.35 -17.83 -0.32
CA GLU A 248 -18.07 -18.37 1.01
C GLU A 248 -16.70 -17.93 1.54
N ASN A 249 -15.64 -18.11 0.73
CA ASN A 249 -14.29 -17.72 1.13
C ASN A 249 -14.11 -16.21 1.27
N LYS A 250 -14.76 -15.41 0.41
CA LYS A 250 -14.78 -13.95 0.53
C LYS A 250 -15.44 -13.51 1.84
N ASN A 251 -16.58 -14.08 2.19
CA ASN A 251 -17.31 -13.73 3.42
C ASN A 251 -16.49 -14.10 4.66
N HIS A 252 -15.80 -15.24 4.65
CA HIS A 252 -14.93 -15.64 5.76
C HIS A 252 -13.72 -14.70 5.94
N ILE A 253 -13.14 -14.18 4.86
CA ILE A 253 -11.97 -13.28 4.93
C ILE A 253 -12.38 -11.84 5.20
N ALA A 254 -13.51 -11.42 4.67
CA ALA A 254 -13.94 -10.04 4.63
C ALA A 254 -15.39 -9.91 5.12
N GLU A 255 -15.62 -10.38 6.36
CA GLU A 255 -16.93 -10.40 7.03
C GLU A 255 -17.68 -9.06 6.93
N TYR A 256 -16.96 -7.94 7.05
CA TYR A 256 -17.53 -6.60 6.99
C TYR A 256 -17.43 -5.92 5.62
N ALA A 257 -17.01 -6.62 4.55
CA ALA A 257 -16.84 -6.02 3.24
C ALA A 257 -18.15 -5.46 2.68
N SER A 258 -19.26 -6.18 2.85
CA SER A 258 -20.59 -5.74 2.41
C SER A 258 -21.02 -4.45 3.10
N LEU A 259 -20.83 -4.37 4.42
CA LEU A 259 -21.13 -3.19 5.23
C LEU A 259 -20.27 -1.99 4.80
N VAL A 260 -18.98 -2.21 4.54
CA VAL A 260 -18.08 -1.16 4.05
C VAL A 260 -18.49 -0.69 2.65
N SER A 261 -18.80 -1.61 1.73
CA SER A 261 -19.26 -1.25 0.38
C SER A 261 -20.55 -0.44 0.43
N GLN A 262 -21.54 -0.87 1.23
CA GLN A 262 -22.79 -0.12 1.42
C GLN A 262 -22.53 1.28 1.99
N ALA A 263 -21.64 1.41 2.97
CA ALA A 263 -21.27 2.71 3.53
C ALA A 263 -20.60 3.62 2.48
N VAL A 264 -19.76 3.05 1.60
CA VAL A 264 -19.11 3.79 0.51
C VAL A 264 -20.11 4.20 -0.56
N GLU A 265 -21.04 3.33 -0.96
CA GLU A 265 -22.11 3.64 -1.92
C GLU A 265 -23.02 4.75 -1.39
N GLN A 266 -23.49 4.62 -0.14
CA GLN A 266 -24.27 5.66 0.52
C GLN A 266 -23.55 7.00 0.56
N PHE A 267 -22.23 6.99 0.79
CA PHE A 267 -21.41 8.18 0.76
C PHE A 267 -21.26 8.77 -0.65
N GLN A 268 -21.14 7.95 -1.69
CA GLN A 268 -21.04 8.41 -3.08
C GLN A 268 -22.36 9.00 -3.58
N GLU A 269 -23.50 8.38 -3.23
CA GLU A 269 -24.83 8.84 -3.65
C GLU A 269 -25.29 10.09 -2.89
N ASN A 270 -25.12 10.09 -1.57
CA ASN A 270 -25.70 11.14 -0.71
C ASN A 270 -24.68 12.20 -0.30
N GLY A 271 -23.39 12.00 -0.64
CA GLY A 271 -22.31 12.85 -0.18
C GLY A 271 -22.05 12.71 1.32
N PRO A 272 -21.13 13.54 1.88
CA PRO A 272 -20.99 13.64 3.32
C PRO A 272 -22.32 14.11 3.96
N PRO A 273 -22.72 13.58 5.14
CA PRO A 273 -23.87 14.08 5.87
C PRO A 273 -23.84 15.61 6.02
N GLN A 274 -24.79 16.29 5.37
CA GLN A 274 -24.80 17.75 5.24
C GLN A 274 -24.95 18.51 6.56
N HIS A 275 -25.46 17.86 7.60
CA HIS A 275 -25.93 18.57 8.80
C HIS A 275 -24.83 18.95 9.80
N ALA A 276 -23.61 18.43 9.68
CA ALA A 276 -22.56 18.67 10.67
C ALA A 276 -21.30 19.35 10.10
N TRP A 277 -20.99 19.15 8.82
CA TRP A 277 -19.79 19.70 8.20
C TRP A 277 -19.84 21.21 7.98
N ASP A 278 -20.99 21.71 7.51
CA ASP A 278 -21.16 23.14 7.22
C ASP A 278 -21.15 23.99 8.50
N MET A 279 -21.37 23.37 9.67
CA MET A 279 -21.32 24.05 10.97
C MET A 279 -19.94 24.05 11.63
N LEU A 280 -19.03 23.14 11.23
CA LEU A 280 -17.71 22.99 11.87
C LEU A 280 -16.61 23.80 11.18
N ASP A 281 -16.70 24.13 9.90
CA ASP A 281 -15.67 24.98 9.26
C ASP A 281 -16.20 25.84 8.10
N PRO A 282 -17.14 26.76 8.36
CA PRO A 282 -17.66 27.66 7.34
C PRO A 282 -16.57 28.57 6.73
N GLU A 283 -15.57 28.99 7.51
CA GLU A 283 -14.46 29.84 7.04
C GLU A 283 -13.42 29.07 6.21
N GLY A 284 -13.07 27.84 6.59
CA GLY A 284 -12.16 26.99 5.83
C GLY A 284 -12.77 26.54 4.50
N ASN A 285 -14.07 26.26 4.46
CA ASN A 285 -14.79 25.99 3.20
C ASN A 285 -14.81 27.21 2.26
N LEU A 286 -15.02 28.42 2.81
CA LEU A 286 -14.89 29.66 2.05
C LEU A 286 -13.46 29.89 1.55
N GLN A 287 -12.44 29.66 2.38
CA GLN A 287 -11.03 29.80 1.97
C GLN A 287 -10.61 28.75 0.94
N ILE A 288 -11.10 27.51 1.03
CA ILE A 288 -10.84 26.45 0.05
C ILE A 288 -11.48 26.82 -1.28
N ASN A 289 -12.75 27.26 -1.28
CA ASN A 289 -13.45 27.71 -2.49
C ASN A 289 -12.80 28.95 -3.11
N ASP A 290 -12.40 29.93 -2.30
CA ASP A 290 -11.66 31.12 -2.75
C ASP A 290 -10.27 30.78 -3.29
N ARG A 291 -9.56 29.82 -2.67
CA ARG A 291 -8.27 29.32 -3.16
C ARG A 291 -8.45 28.57 -4.48
N ILE A 292 -9.49 27.74 -4.64
CA ILE A 292 -9.79 27.04 -5.90
C ILE A 292 -10.14 28.04 -7.01
N GLN A 293 -10.95 29.06 -6.72
CA GLN A 293 -11.25 30.13 -7.67
C GLN A 293 -10.01 30.97 -8.02
N LYS A 294 -9.13 31.28 -7.05
CA LYS A 294 -7.86 31.99 -7.28
C LYS A 294 -6.86 31.15 -8.08
N ILE A 295 -6.76 29.85 -7.84
CA ILE A 295 -5.90 28.93 -8.60
C ILE A 295 -6.42 28.81 -10.04
N GLY A 296 -7.75 28.68 -10.23
CA GLY A 296 -8.38 28.69 -11.55
C GLY A 296 -8.11 29.98 -12.33
N LYS A 297 -8.26 31.15 -11.68
CA LYS A 297 -7.95 32.46 -12.28
C LYS A 297 -6.46 32.64 -12.58
N THR A 298 -5.58 32.13 -11.72
CA THR A 298 -4.12 32.23 -11.90
C THR A 298 -3.64 31.28 -13.01
N ALA A 299 -4.18 30.07 -13.11
CA ALA A 299 -3.90 29.16 -14.21
C ALA A 299 -4.37 29.74 -15.55
N MET A 300 -5.54 30.39 -15.60
CA MET A 300 -6.04 31.10 -16.77
C MET A 300 -5.13 32.28 -17.16
N MET A 301 -4.73 33.11 -16.19
CA MET A 301 -3.84 34.26 -16.39
C MET A 301 -2.42 33.85 -16.81
N THR A 302 -1.86 32.77 -16.24
CA THR A 302 -0.55 32.24 -16.64
C THR A 302 -0.61 31.63 -18.04
N THR A 303 -1.71 30.96 -18.40
CA THR A 303 -1.92 30.45 -19.78
C THR A 303 -2.06 31.59 -20.79
N MET A 304 -2.77 32.67 -20.43
CA MET A 304 -2.86 33.87 -21.27
C MET A 304 -1.51 34.62 -21.36
N ARG A 305 -0.76 34.70 -20.26
CA ARG A 305 0.54 35.39 -20.20
C ARG A 305 1.65 34.65 -20.94
N ASN A 306 1.65 33.31 -20.91
CA ASN A 306 2.57 32.47 -21.68
C ASN A 306 2.25 32.47 -23.18
N ASN A 307 0.99 32.70 -23.57
CA ASN A 307 0.61 32.91 -24.96
C ASN A 307 0.97 34.33 -25.47
N LEU A 308 1.11 35.32 -24.58
CA LEU A 308 1.43 36.71 -24.93
C LEU A 308 2.94 37.03 -24.89
N LEU A 309 3.71 36.38 -24.01
CA LEU A 309 5.15 36.54 -23.91
C LEU A 309 5.80 35.30 -24.52
N GLY A 310 6.09 35.38 -25.82
CA GLY A 310 6.76 34.32 -26.56
C GLY A 310 7.98 33.77 -25.82
N HIS A 311 8.23 32.47 -26.03
CA HIS A 311 9.15 31.56 -25.31
C HIS A 311 10.54 32.08 -24.89
N ASN A 312 11.02 33.21 -25.39
CA ASN A 312 12.38 33.70 -25.20
C ASN A 312 12.62 34.51 -23.91
N TYR A 313 11.58 34.93 -23.17
CA TYR A 313 11.76 35.75 -21.95
C TYR A 313 12.06 34.92 -20.68
N ILE A 314 11.63 33.66 -20.66
CA ILE A 314 11.76 32.78 -19.47
C ILE A 314 13.21 32.29 -19.30
N ASP A 315 13.92 32.01 -20.39
CA ASP A 315 15.30 31.54 -20.36
C ASP A 315 16.28 32.59 -19.78
N HIS A 316 16.10 33.87 -20.14
CA HIS A 316 16.97 34.94 -19.65
C HIS A 316 16.84 35.16 -18.12
N GLN A 317 15.64 35.02 -17.56
CA GLN A 317 15.41 35.17 -16.12
C GLN A 317 15.95 33.97 -15.30
N LEU A 318 15.88 32.75 -15.86
CA LEU A 318 16.46 31.56 -15.25
C LEU A 318 17.99 31.63 -15.21
N GLN A 319 18.62 32.18 -16.27
CA GLN A 319 20.07 32.32 -16.38
C GLN A 319 20.62 33.35 -15.38
N VAL A 320 19.94 34.48 -15.19
CA VAL A 320 20.31 35.50 -14.19
C VAL A 320 20.18 34.97 -12.75
N ARG A 321 19.20 34.11 -12.48
CA ARG A 321 18.98 33.52 -11.15
C ARG A 321 19.96 32.39 -10.82
N LEU A 322 20.44 31.67 -11.84
CA LEU A 322 21.52 30.69 -11.72
C LEU A 322 22.88 31.35 -11.44
N GLU A 323 23.14 32.52 -12.03
CA GLU A 323 24.38 33.27 -11.76
C GLU A 323 24.41 33.88 -10.36
N SER A 324 23.29 34.41 -9.85
CA SER A 324 23.24 34.97 -8.49
C SER A 324 23.43 33.91 -7.39
N MET A 325 22.97 32.67 -7.61
CA MET A 325 23.19 31.55 -6.69
C MET A 325 24.66 31.06 -6.67
N LYS A 326 25.39 31.17 -7.79
CA LYS A 326 26.83 30.86 -7.84
C LYS A 326 27.67 31.85 -7.02
N TYR A 327 27.27 33.12 -6.99
CA TYR A 327 27.96 34.14 -6.19
C TYR A 327 27.73 33.97 -4.68
N GLN A 328 26.54 33.57 -4.26
CA GLN A 328 26.27 33.32 -2.83
C GLN A 328 27.00 32.09 -2.28
N THR A 329 27.20 31.04 -3.08
CA THR A 329 27.94 29.83 -2.67
C THR A 329 29.45 30.04 -2.61
N MET A 330 30.02 31.00 -3.35
CA MET A 330 31.44 31.38 -3.22
C MET A 330 31.71 32.25 -1.98
N SER A 331 30.75 33.06 -1.54
CA SER A 331 30.93 33.91 -0.35
C SER A 331 30.95 33.13 0.97
N SER A 332 30.28 31.97 1.03
CA SER A 332 30.16 31.16 2.26
C SER A 332 31.34 30.20 2.52
N LYS A 333 32.33 30.12 1.62
CA LYS A 333 33.53 29.26 1.79
C LYS A 333 34.74 29.97 2.41
N LYS A 334 34.61 31.21 2.90
CA LYS A 334 35.73 32.01 3.46
C LYS A 334 35.69 32.30 4.97
N LEU A 335 34.75 31.73 5.73
CA LEU A 335 34.80 31.78 7.19
C LEU A 335 34.82 30.36 7.74
N TYR A 336 36.00 29.92 8.20
CA TYR A 336 36.28 28.99 9.31
C TYR A 336 37.73 28.51 9.16
N VAL A 337 38.68 29.38 9.50
CA VAL A 337 40.01 29.02 10.02
C VAL A 337 40.35 30.07 11.07
N VAL A 338 40.05 29.77 12.33
CA VAL A 338 40.91 29.92 13.52
C VAL A 338 40.35 28.95 14.56
#